data_AF-A0A9J7AM55-F1
#
_entry.id   AF-A0A9J7AM55-F1
#
_cell.length_a   1.000
_cell.length_b   1.000
_cell.length_c   1.000
_cell.angle_alpha   90.00
_cell.angle_beta   90.00
_cell.angle_gamma   90.00
#
_symmetry.space_group_name_H-M   'P 1'
#
loop_
_entity.id
_entity.type
_entity.pdbx_description
1 polymer ?
#
loop_
_entity_poly.entity_id
_entity_poly.type
_entity_poly.pdbx_seq_one_letter_code
_entity_poly.pdbx_strand_id
1 'polypeptide(L)'
;MAFWVIGGEYTDTSFTHIKGGDAETKIGPFPDYETAKSVWGKLAWEHVDDAHTRYRIWDDGSEQFWVVGGTYKSTDFSETVDGSPENRIGPFESYEAAKAEWQKRAWESVDDAHTRYRIEKVSG
;
A
#
# COMPACT_ATOMS: atom_id res chain seq x y z
N MET A 1 -20.02 -12.04 0.15
CA MET A 1 -18.78 -11.39 0.60
C MET A 1 -17.73 -12.43 0.86
N ALA A 2 -16.55 -12.20 0.31
CA ALA A 2 -15.35 -12.98 0.63
C ALA A 2 -14.41 -12.07 1.42
N PHE A 3 -13.66 -12.67 2.34
CA PHE A 3 -12.74 -11.95 3.20
C PHE A 3 -11.31 -12.40 2.90
N TRP A 4 -10.39 -11.46 2.93
CA TRP A 4 -8.96 -11.72 2.77
C TRP A 4 -8.20 -11.09 3.93
N VAL A 5 -7.13 -11.75 4.35
CA VAL A 5 -6.13 -11.13 5.22
C VAL A 5 -5.00 -10.64 4.33
N ILE A 6 -4.75 -9.33 4.34
CA ILE A 6 -3.76 -8.68 3.48
C ILE A 6 -2.75 -7.93 4.36
N GLY A 7 -1.47 -8.03 4.03
CA GLY A 7 -0.42 -7.30 4.71
C GLY A 7 0.96 -7.89 4.50
N GLY A 8 1.89 -7.57 5.37
CA GLY A 8 3.26 -8.06 5.32
C GLY A 8 4.20 -7.22 6.19
N GLU A 9 5.50 -7.40 5.94
CA GLU A 9 6.55 -6.60 6.57
C GLU A 9 6.74 -5.30 5.77
N TYR A 10 6.71 -4.17 6.46
CA TYR A 10 6.93 -2.84 5.90
C TYR A 10 8.36 -2.38 6.18
N THR A 11 8.80 -1.34 5.49
CA THR A 11 10.14 -0.76 5.72
C THR A 11 10.25 -0.04 7.06
N ASP A 12 9.12 0.42 7.58
CA ASP A 12 9.02 1.24 8.78
C ASP A 12 7.58 1.22 9.34
N THR A 13 7.41 1.84 10.50
CA THR A 13 6.15 1.86 11.27
C THR A 13 5.06 2.79 10.69
N SER A 14 5.31 3.48 9.58
CA SER A 14 4.24 4.18 8.85
C SER A 14 3.34 3.20 8.09
N PHE A 15 3.81 1.97 7.84
CA PHE A 15 3.10 0.95 7.06
C PHE A 15 2.72 1.43 5.65
N THR A 16 3.60 2.20 5.02
CA THR A 16 3.36 2.78 3.70
C THR A 16 4.18 2.16 2.57
N HIS A 17 5.29 1.48 2.88
CA HIS A 17 6.12 0.81 1.88
C HIS A 17 6.37 -0.63 2.32
N ILE A 18 6.02 -1.59 1.46
CA ILE A 18 6.30 -3.00 1.71
C ILE A 18 7.79 -3.27 1.51
N LYS A 19 8.37 -4.00 2.46
CA LYS A 19 9.77 -4.40 2.39
C LYS A 19 9.98 -5.32 1.20
N GLY A 20 10.94 -4.98 0.35
CA GLY A 20 11.20 -5.69 -0.92
C GLY A 20 10.49 -5.09 -2.14
N GLY A 21 9.55 -4.15 -1.94
CA GLY A 21 8.85 -3.46 -3.04
C GLY A 21 7.75 -4.28 -3.72
N ASP A 22 7.51 -5.52 -3.28
CA ASP A 22 6.44 -6.37 -3.79
C ASP A 22 5.06 -5.97 -3.25
N ALA A 23 4.02 -6.54 -3.85
CA ALA A 23 2.65 -6.40 -3.35
C ALA A 23 2.48 -7.10 -1.99
N GLU A 24 1.56 -6.57 -1.19
CA GLU A 24 1.18 -7.20 0.08
C GLU A 24 0.74 -8.66 -0.10
N THR A 25 1.08 -9.48 0.89
CA THR A 25 0.67 -10.88 0.93
C THR A 25 -0.84 -10.95 1.15
N LYS A 26 -1.56 -11.63 0.25
CA LYS A 26 -3.02 -11.81 0.30
C LYS A 26 -3.36 -13.27 0.60
N ILE A 27 -4.03 -13.50 1.73
CA ILE A 27 -4.39 -14.82 2.26
C ILE A 27 -5.92 -14.96 2.24
N GLY A 28 -6.43 -16.02 1.63
CA GLY A 28 -7.86 -16.28 1.45
C GLY A 28 -8.19 -16.78 0.04
N PRO A 29 -9.44 -16.65 -0.43
CA PRO A 29 -10.60 -16.05 0.25
C PRO A 29 -11.13 -16.90 1.42
N PHE A 30 -11.64 -16.23 2.44
CA PHE A 30 -12.38 -16.82 3.56
C PHE A 30 -13.89 -16.56 3.40
N PRO A 31 -14.74 -17.53 3.82
CA PRO A 31 -16.18 -17.43 3.65
C PRO A 31 -16.86 -16.41 4.59
N ASP A 32 -16.21 -16.07 5.70
CA ASP A 32 -16.75 -15.18 6.73
C ASP A 32 -15.64 -14.39 7.45
N TYR A 33 -16.03 -13.29 8.09
CA TYR A 33 -15.13 -12.38 8.81
C TYR A 33 -14.46 -13.06 10.01
N GLU A 34 -15.15 -13.96 10.72
CA GLU A 34 -14.59 -14.60 11.92
C GLU A 34 -13.45 -15.57 11.55
N THR A 35 -13.60 -16.29 10.43
CA THR A 35 -12.52 -17.13 9.86
C THR A 35 -11.32 -16.26 9.47
N ALA A 36 -11.54 -15.14 8.78
CA ALA A 36 -10.46 -14.20 8.43
C ALA A 36 -9.80 -13.60 9.69
N LYS A 37 -10.59 -13.23 10.70
CA LYS A 37 -10.11 -12.70 11.98
C LYS A 37 -9.29 -13.71 12.77
N SER A 38 -9.64 -14.99 12.73
CA SER A 38 -8.84 -16.05 13.35
C SER A 38 -7.45 -16.15 12.70
N VAL A 39 -7.38 -16.09 11.36
CA VAL A 39 -6.11 -16.13 10.62
C VAL A 39 -5.29 -14.86 10.86
N TRP A 40 -5.92 -13.68 10.77
CA TRP A 40 -5.31 -12.41 11.12
C TRP A 40 -4.73 -12.42 12.55
N GLY A 41 -5.49 -12.94 13.52
CA GLY A 41 -5.05 -13.01 14.91
C GLY A 41 -3.85 -13.92 15.11
N LYS A 42 -3.77 -15.05 14.38
CA LYS A 42 -2.58 -15.92 14.40
C LYS A 42 -1.35 -15.20 13.87
N LEU A 43 -1.47 -14.52 12.73
CA LEU A 43 -0.37 -13.74 12.13
C LEU A 43 0.08 -12.61 13.03
N ALA A 44 -0.87 -11.90 13.66
CA ALA A 44 -0.56 -10.83 14.60
C ALA A 44 0.23 -11.34 15.82
N TRP A 45 -0.13 -12.51 16.35
CA TRP A 45 0.61 -13.14 17.45
C TRP A 45 1.98 -13.67 17.03
N GLU A 46 2.10 -14.23 15.83
CA GLU A 46 3.37 -14.72 15.28
C GLU A 46 4.39 -13.58 15.11
N HIS A 47 3.91 -12.39 14.74
CA HIS A 47 4.73 -11.21 14.51
C HIS A 47 4.60 -10.14 15.61
N VAL A 48 4.20 -10.53 16.83
CA VAL A 48 3.94 -9.57 17.93
C VAL A 48 5.17 -8.75 18.32
N ASP A 49 6.37 -9.33 18.16
CA ASP A 49 7.64 -8.65 18.45
C ASP A 49 8.18 -7.82 17.27
N ASP A 50 7.53 -7.88 16.10
CA ASP A 50 7.92 -7.15 14.89
C ASP A 50 7.00 -5.95 14.65
N ALA A 51 7.49 -4.76 15.01
CA ALA A 51 6.77 -3.51 14.84
C ALA A 51 6.58 -3.09 13.36
N HIS A 52 7.29 -3.72 12.43
CA HIS A 52 7.18 -3.43 11.00
C HIS A 52 6.20 -4.35 10.28
N THR A 53 5.69 -5.39 10.94
CA THR A 53 4.74 -6.30 10.31
C THR A 53 3.30 -5.93 10.68
N ARG A 54 2.44 -5.76 9.67
CA ARG A 54 1.02 -5.47 9.87
C ARG A 54 0.14 -6.20 8.87
N TYR A 55 -0.94 -6.78 9.38
CA TYR A 55 -2.00 -7.39 8.58
C TYR A 55 -3.34 -6.72 8.87
N ARG A 56 -4.22 -6.71 7.87
CA ARG A 56 -5.61 -6.22 7.96
C ARG A 56 -6.55 -7.17 7.24
N ILE A 57 -7.84 -7.08 7.57
CA ILE A 57 -8.90 -7.82 6.89
C ILE A 57 -9.48 -6.92 5.81
N TRP A 58 -9.72 -7.47 4.63
CA TRP A 58 -10.26 -6.78 3.47
C TRP A 58 -11.39 -7.62 2.87
N ASP A 59 -12.43 -6.95 2.37
CA ASP A 59 -13.59 -7.57 1.71
C ASP A 59 -13.96 -6.80 0.43
N ASP A 60 -14.91 -7.31 -0.35
CA ASP A 60 -15.35 -6.70 -1.61
C ASP A 60 -16.00 -5.31 -1.45
N GLY A 61 -16.50 -4.98 -0.25
CA GLY A 61 -17.00 -3.64 0.07
C GLY A 61 -15.94 -2.64 0.53
N SER A 62 -14.70 -3.10 0.76
CA SER A 62 -13.64 -2.25 1.31
C SER A 62 -12.86 -1.50 0.23
N GLU A 63 -12.62 -0.21 0.46
CA GLU A 63 -11.87 0.67 -0.44
C GLU A 63 -10.48 0.98 0.15
N GLN A 64 -9.47 1.00 -0.71
CA GLN A 64 -8.10 1.37 -0.34
C GLN A 64 -7.55 2.39 -1.32
N PHE A 65 -6.74 3.31 -0.81
CA PHE A 65 -6.12 4.35 -1.61
C PHE A 65 -4.61 4.17 -1.57
N TRP A 66 -3.96 4.35 -2.70
CA TRP A 66 -2.52 4.23 -2.87
C TRP A 66 -1.98 5.48 -3.56
N VAL A 67 -0.84 6.00 -3.12
CA VAL A 67 -0.12 7.05 -3.83
C VAL A 67 0.96 6.37 -4.67
N VAL A 68 0.84 6.44 -5.98
CA VAL A 68 1.71 5.73 -6.93
C VAL A 68 2.44 6.72 -7.81
N GLY A 69 3.74 6.53 -7.98
CA GLY A 69 4.53 7.35 -8.88
C GLY A 69 6.03 7.33 -8.57
N GLY A 70 6.73 8.33 -9.09
CA GLY A 70 8.18 8.41 -8.95
C GLY A 70 8.78 9.42 -9.93
N THR A 71 10.09 9.34 -10.12
CA THR A 71 10.82 10.13 -11.10
C THR A 71 10.98 9.35 -12.39
N TYR A 72 10.62 9.97 -13.51
CA TYR A 72 10.61 9.34 -14.83
C TYR A 72 11.76 9.86 -15.70
N LYS A 73 12.16 9.08 -16.71
CA LYS A 73 13.21 9.50 -17.66
C LYS A 73 12.76 10.66 -18.54
N SER A 74 11.46 10.77 -18.81
CA SER A 74 10.87 11.82 -19.62
C SER A 74 9.52 12.27 -19.07
N THR A 75 9.04 13.40 -19.55
CA THR A 75 7.70 13.94 -19.25
C THR A 75 6.56 13.13 -19.88
N ASP A 76 6.86 12.05 -20.60
CA ASP A 76 5.86 11.10 -21.10
C ASP A 76 5.45 10.10 -20.01
N PHE A 77 6.19 10.06 -18.89
CA PHE A 77 5.90 9.23 -17.71
C PHE A 77 5.77 7.73 -18.02
N SER A 78 6.53 7.22 -18.99
CA SER A 78 6.48 5.82 -19.43
C SER A 78 7.50 4.91 -18.74
N GLU A 79 8.63 5.46 -18.30
CA GLU A 79 9.73 4.72 -17.71
C GLU A 79 10.34 5.52 -16.56
N THR A 80 10.53 4.87 -15.41
CA THR A 80 11.22 5.43 -14.24
C THR A 80 12.71 5.60 -14.52
N VAL A 81 13.36 6.55 -13.84
CA VAL A 81 14.79 6.85 -14.05
C VAL A 81 15.69 5.63 -13.84
N ASP A 82 15.38 4.82 -12.84
CA ASP A 82 16.13 3.63 -12.44
C ASP A 82 15.67 2.33 -13.13
N GLY A 83 14.59 2.40 -13.94
CA GLY A 83 13.98 1.23 -14.56
C GLY A 83 13.21 0.33 -13.58
N SER A 84 13.02 0.77 -12.33
CA SER A 84 12.23 0.07 -11.32
C SER A 84 10.73 0.30 -11.56
N PRO A 85 9.84 -0.58 -11.07
CA PRO A 85 8.41 -0.24 -11.01
C PRO A 85 8.16 1.06 -10.23
N GLU A 86 7.05 1.72 -10.52
CA GLU A 86 6.65 2.95 -9.81
C GLU A 86 6.57 2.69 -8.29
N ASN A 87 6.97 3.67 -7.51
CA ASN A 87 6.85 3.58 -6.05
C ASN A 87 5.38 3.61 -5.66
N ARG A 88 4.96 2.64 -4.86
CA ARG A 88 3.58 2.46 -4.42
C ARG A 88 3.52 2.64 -2.91
N ILE A 89 2.89 3.72 -2.49
CA ILE A 89 2.83 4.18 -1.10
C ILE A 89 1.41 3.95 -0.58
N GLY A 90 1.29 3.19 0.50
CA GLY A 90 0.00 2.84 1.09
C GLY A 90 0.04 1.45 1.73
N PRO A 91 -1.12 0.89 2.06
CA PRO A 91 -2.47 1.36 1.74
C PRO A 91 -3.00 2.40 2.72
N PHE A 92 -3.76 3.38 2.21
CA PHE A 92 -4.49 4.37 3.01
C PHE A 92 -5.98 4.01 3.10
N GLU A 93 -6.55 4.16 4.29
CA GLU A 93 -7.97 3.87 4.58
C GLU A 93 -8.93 4.95 4.03
N SER A 94 -8.41 6.12 3.66
CA SER A 94 -9.22 7.21 3.11
C SER A 94 -8.49 7.98 2.03
N TYR A 95 -9.27 8.56 1.12
CA TYR A 95 -8.75 9.43 0.08
C TYR A 95 -8.02 10.65 0.67
N GLU A 96 -8.51 11.23 1.76
CA GLU A 96 -7.87 12.39 2.40
C GLU A 96 -6.49 12.04 2.99
N ALA A 97 -6.33 10.84 3.59
CA ALA A 97 -5.03 10.37 4.05
C ALA A 97 -4.05 10.18 2.88
N ALA A 98 -4.49 9.54 1.79
CA ALA A 98 -3.68 9.41 0.58
C ALA A 98 -3.34 10.76 -0.05
N LYS A 99 -4.29 11.71 -0.03
CA LYS A 99 -4.10 13.06 -0.54
C LYS A 99 -3.07 13.84 0.27
N ALA A 100 -3.06 13.71 1.59
CA ALA A 100 -2.05 14.34 2.43
C ALA A 100 -0.63 13.86 2.08
N GLU A 101 -0.44 12.54 1.90
CA GLU A 101 0.85 11.98 1.47
C GLU A 101 1.20 12.42 0.04
N TRP A 102 0.23 12.37 -0.88
CA TRP A 102 0.42 12.86 -2.25
C TRP A 102 0.85 14.33 -2.27
N GLN A 103 0.21 15.19 -1.49
CA GLN A 103 0.56 16.62 -1.39
C GLN A 103 1.98 16.80 -0.85
N LYS A 104 2.37 16.04 0.18
CA LYS A 104 3.72 16.07 0.73
C LYS A 104 4.75 15.76 -0.36
N ARG A 105 4.57 14.66 -1.10
CA ARG A 105 5.48 14.26 -2.20
C ARG A 105 5.51 15.28 -3.33
N ALA A 106 4.35 15.82 -3.69
CA ALA A 106 4.25 16.85 -4.73
C ALA A 106 5.02 18.12 -4.34
N TRP A 107 4.95 18.54 -3.07
CA TRP A 107 5.74 19.68 -2.57
C TRP A 107 7.24 19.39 -2.50
N GLU A 108 7.63 18.19 -2.09
CA GLU A 108 9.05 17.77 -2.06
C GLU A 108 9.68 17.71 -3.46
N SER A 109 8.87 17.48 -4.50
CA SER A 109 9.31 17.36 -5.90
C SER A 109 8.88 18.52 -6.79
N VAL A 110 8.49 19.66 -6.20
CA VAL A 110 7.92 20.81 -6.94
C VAL A 110 8.83 21.35 -8.04
N ASP A 111 10.15 21.27 -7.84
CA ASP A 111 11.16 21.75 -8.79
C ASP A 111 11.56 20.70 -9.85
N ASP A 112 11.04 19.47 -9.75
CA ASP A 112 11.35 18.37 -10.66
C ASP A 112 10.17 18.03 -11.58
N ALA A 113 10.23 18.53 -12.81
CA ALA A 113 9.21 18.30 -13.85
C ALA A 113 9.10 16.82 -14.28
N HIS A 114 10.09 15.99 -13.97
CA HIS A 114 10.09 14.57 -14.27
C HIS A 114 9.48 13.72 -13.16
N THR A 115 9.13 14.30 -12.01
CA THR A 115 8.50 13.57 -10.92
C THR A 115 6.99 13.75 -10.91
N ARG A 116 6.26 12.64 -10.83
CA ARG A 116 4.79 12.66 -10.79
C ARG A 116 4.24 11.55 -9.92
N TYR A 117 3.30 11.93 -9.04
CA TYR A 117 2.52 11.01 -8.22
C TYR A 117 1.02 11.15 -8.51
N ARG A 118 0.29 10.04 -8.43
CA ARG A 118 -1.17 9.95 -8.56
C ARG A 118 -1.77 9.14 -7.41
N ILE A 119 -3.06 9.32 -7.16
CA ILE A 119 -3.80 8.50 -6.18
C ILE A 119 -4.60 7.45 -6.95
N GLU A 120 -4.40 6.19 -6.60
CA GLU A 120 -5.14 5.06 -7.13
C GLU A 120 -6.12 4.54 -6.07
N LYS A 121 -7.35 4.28 -6.49
CA LYS A 121 -8.37 3.64 -5.67
C LYS A 121 -8.44 2.16 -6.05
N VAL A 122 -8.33 1.29 -5.06
CA VAL A 122 -8.50 -0.15 -5.19
C VAL A 122 -9.75 -0.54 -4.41
N SER A 123 -10.73 -1.06 -5.12
CA SER A 123 -11.95 -1.67 -4.56
C SER A 123 -11.82 -3.18 -4.61
N GLY A 124 -12.45 -3.88 -3.65
CA GLY A 124 -12.44 -5.34 -3.58
C GLY A 124 -13.44 -6.06 -4.45
#